data_AF-A0A094KPE1-F1
#
_entry.id   AF-A0A094KPE1-F1
#
_cell.length_a   1.000
_cell.length_b   1.000
_cell.length_c   1.000
_cell.angle_alpha   90.00
_cell.angle_beta   90.00
_cell.angle_gamma   90.00
#
_symmetry.space_group_name_H-M   'P 1'
#
loop_
_entity.id
_entity.type
_entity.pdbx_description
1 polymer ?
#
loop_
_entity_poly.entity_id
_entity_poly.type
_entity_poly.pdbx_seq_one_letter_code
_entity_poly.pdbx_strand_id
1 'polypeptide(L)'
;GMIWSECKEIWEEGPREYVLHLWNLLDFGMLSIFVASFTARFMAFLKATEAQQYVDQYVQDDDLNNVTLPPEVAYFTYARNKWLPSDPQIISEGLYAIAVVLSFSRIAYILPANESFGPLQISLGRTVKDIFKFMVIFIMVFLAFMIGMFNLYSYYLGAKYNPAFTT
;
A
#
# COMPACT_ATOMS: atom_id res chain seq x y z
N GLY A 1 22.41 0.68 -4.53
CA GLY A 1 21.00 0.24 -4.63
C GLY A 1 20.12 1.43 -4.95
N MET A 2 18.92 1.22 -5.48
CA MET A 2 18.04 2.30 -5.97
C MET A 2 17.73 3.35 -4.89
N ILE A 3 17.55 2.95 -3.63
CA ILE A 3 17.34 3.88 -2.52
C ILE A 3 18.53 4.83 -2.34
N TRP A 4 19.75 4.29 -2.40
CA TRP A 4 20.96 5.08 -2.23
C TRP A 4 21.17 6.08 -3.37
N SER A 5 20.85 5.71 -4.61
CA SER A 5 20.93 6.64 -5.74
C SER A 5 19.96 7.80 -5.59
N GLU A 6 18.72 7.55 -5.16
CA GLU A 6 17.74 8.62 -4.93
C GLU A 6 18.15 9.54 -3.77
N CYS A 7 18.67 8.96 -2.67
CA CYS A 7 19.19 9.78 -1.57
C CYS A 7 20.35 10.69 -2.02
N LYS A 8 21.19 10.19 -2.92
CA LYS A 8 22.28 10.97 -3.50
C LYS A 8 21.75 12.08 -4.41
N GLU A 9 20.77 11.78 -5.25
CA GLU A 9 20.11 12.76 -6.13
C GLU A 9 19.46 13.89 -5.34
N ILE A 10 18.72 13.57 -4.27
CA ILE A 10 18.13 14.57 -3.36
C ILE A 10 19.20 15.47 -2.74
N TRP A 11 20.35 14.90 -2.39
CA TRP A 11 21.47 15.65 -1.79
C TRP A 11 22.16 16.57 -2.80
N GLU A 12 22.31 16.14 -4.04
CA GLU A 12 23.01 16.88 -5.09
C GLU A 12 22.12 17.98 -5.72
N GLU A 13 20.86 17.68 -6.03
CA GLU A 13 19.91 18.63 -6.64
C GLU A 13 19.24 19.55 -5.62
N GLY A 14 19.15 19.09 -4.38
CA GLY A 14 18.45 19.77 -3.29
C GLY A 14 16.95 19.45 -3.26
N PRO A 15 16.32 19.50 -2.08
CA PRO A 15 14.95 19.02 -1.86
C PRO A 15 13.89 19.82 -2.62
N ARG A 16 14.14 21.10 -2.92
CA ARG A 16 13.18 21.96 -3.63
C ARG A 16 13.04 21.55 -5.09
N GLU A 17 14.16 21.30 -5.77
CA GLU A 17 14.14 20.94 -7.19
C GLU A 17 13.59 19.51 -7.36
N TYR A 18 13.97 18.62 -6.46
CA TYR A 18 13.48 17.24 -6.45
C TYR A 18 11.95 17.13 -6.39
N VAL A 19 11.28 17.90 -5.51
CA VAL A 19 9.81 17.84 -5.38
C VAL A 19 9.06 18.52 -6.52
N LEU A 20 9.70 19.35 -7.35
CA LEU A 20 9.08 19.94 -8.53
C LEU A 20 8.90 18.89 -9.65
N HIS A 21 9.74 17.86 -9.66
CA HIS A 21 9.64 16.74 -10.59
C HIS A 21 8.71 15.64 -10.03
N LEU A 22 7.47 15.58 -10.54
CA LEU A 22 6.47 14.60 -10.10
C LEU A 22 6.93 13.13 -10.24
N TRP A 23 7.78 12.86 -11.23
CA TRP A 23 8.36 11.53 -11.46
C TRP A 23 9.31 11.09 -10.34
N ASN A 24 10.15 12.01 -9.86
CA ASN A 24 11.04 11.78 -8.72
C ASN A 24 10.23 11.49 -7.45
N LEU A 25 9.12 12.21 -7.24
CA LEU A 25 8.20 11.93 -6.13
C LEU A 25 7.55 10.54 -6.22
N LEU A 26 7.16 10.11 -7.43
CA LEU A 26 6.61 8.77 -7.67
C LEU A 26 7.64 7.69 -7.30
N ASP A 27 8.89 7.87 -7.75
CA ASP A 27 9.98 6.93 -7.51
C ASP A 27 10.37 6.82 -6.03
N PHE A 28 10.52 7.96 -5.35
CA PHE A 28 10.71 7.98 -3.91
C PHE A 28 9.54 7.30 -3.17
N GLY A 29 8.31 7.61 -3.58
CA GLY A 29 7.10 7.01 -3.04
C GLY A 29 7.10 5.48 -3.18
N MET A 30 7.37 4.96 -4.38
CA MET A 30 7.45 3.52 -4.64
C MET A 30 8.53 2.85 -3.78
N LEU A 31 9.72 3.43 -3.68
CA LEU A 31 10.80 2.87 -2.85
C LEU A 31 10.46 2.92 -1.36
N SER A 32 9.80 3.98 -0.90
CA SER A 32 9.35 4.09 0.49
C SER A 32 8.32 3.01 0.85
N ILE A 33 7.40 2.68 -0.06
CA ILE A 33 6.41 1.61 0.13
C ILE A 33 7.11 0.24 0.17
N PHE A 34 8.12 -0.01 -0.67
CA PHE A 34 8.94 -1.22 -0.57
C PHE A 34 9.61 -1.34 0.80
N VAL A 35 10.26 -0.27 1.28
CA VAL A 35 10.91 -0.26 2.59
C VAL A 35 9.90 -0.51 3.72
N ALA A 36 8.73 0.14 3.67
CA ALA A 36 7.66 -0.06 4.65
C ALA A 36 7.16 -1.50 4.66
N SER A 37 6.93 -2.10 3.48
CA SER A 37 6.54 -3.50 3.33
C SER A 37 7.57 -4.45 3.94
N PHE A 38 8.86 -4.30 3.61
CA PHE A 38 9.90 -5.16 4.16
C PHE A 38 10.07 -4.97 5.66
N THR A 39 9.91 -3.75 6.17
CA THR A 39 9.96 -3.47 7.61
C THR A 39 8.82 -4.16 8.34
N ALA A 40 7.59 -4.07 7.83
CA ALA A 40 6.43 -4.75 8.42
C ALA A 40 6.62 -6.28 8.43
N ARG A 41 7.15 -6.85 7.33
CA ARG A 41 7.47 -8.27 7.24
C ARG A 41 8.57 -8.68 8.22
N PHE A 42 9.59 -7.84 8.39
CA PHE A 42 10.67 -8.07 9.35
C PHE A 42 10.14 -8.04 10.80
N MET A 43 9.24 -7.10 11.12
CA MET A 43 8.59 -7.06 12.44
C MET A 43 7.76 -8.32 12.70
N ALA A 44 7.00 -8.81 11.72
CA ALA A 44 6.27 -10.08 11.82
C ALA A 44 7.22 -11.25 12.08
N PHE A 45 8.35 -11.30 11.38
CA PHE A 45 9.37 -12.34 11.56
C PHE A 45 10.02 -12.30 12.96
N LEU A 46 10.35 -11.12 13.48
CA LEU A 46 10.91 -10.98 14.82
C LEU A 46 9.96 -11.50 15.89
N LYS A 47 8.67 -11.17 15.78
CA LYS A 47 7.63 -11.62 16.72
C LYS A 47 7.39 -13.12 16.65
N ALA A 48 7.40 -13.71 15.46
CA ALA A 48 7.33 -15.16 15.30
C ALA A 48 8.57 -15.86 15.89
N THR A 49 9.76 -15.27 15.74
CA THR A 49 11.00 -15.80 16.31
C THR A 49 10.98 -15.76 17.84
N GLU A 50 10.51 -14.66 18.43
CA GLU A 50 10.31 -14.51 19.88
C GLU A 50 9.33 -15.58 20.42
N ALA A 51 8.23 -15.82 19.71
CA ALA A 51 7.27 -16.87 20.06
C ALA A 51 7.87 -18.28 19.97
N GLN A 52 8.67 -18.57 18.94
CA GLN A 52 9.35 -19.85 18.81
C GLN A 52 10.36 -20.08 19.95
N GLN A 53 11.17 -19.07 20.28
CA GLN A 53 12.14 -19.16 21.38
C GLN A 53 11.46 -19.42 22.73
N TYR A 54 10.28 -18.83 22.96
CA TYR A 54 9.49 -19.11 24.15
C TYR A 54 9.05 -20.57 24.18
N VAL A 55 8.55 -21.10 23.07
CA VAL A 55 8.14 -22.51 22.98
C VAL A 55 9.33 -23.44 23.26
N ASP A 56 10.46 -23.21 22.61
CA ASP A 56 11.67 -24.03 22.77
C ASP A 56 12.22 -24.06 24.21
N GLN A 57 12.00 -23.00 24.99
CA GLN A 57 12.49 -22.90 26.37
C GLN A 57 11.52 -23.46 27.41
N TYR A 58 10.22 -23.24 27.23
CA TYR A 58 9.22 -23.49 28.26
C TYR A 58 8.34 -24.72 27.99
N VAL A 59 8.32 -25.23 26.75
CA VAL A 59 7.55 -26.42 26.37
C VAL A 59 8.53 -27.58 26.15
N GLN A 60 8.40 -28.63 26.97
CA GLN A 60 9.22 -29.85 26.86
C GLN A 60 8.54 -30.96 26.05
N ASP A 61 7.30 -30.75 25.63
CA ASP A 61 6.53 -31.71 24.82
C ASP A 61 6.92 -31.59 23.33
N ASP A 62 7.00 -32.73 22.64
CA ASP A 62 7.29 -32.79 21.19
C ASP A 62 6.16 -32.20 20.33
N ASP A 63 4.93 -32.13 20.86
CA ASP A 63 3.73 -31.69 20.14
C ASP A 63 2.99 -30.55 20.86
N LEU A 64 2.68 -29.47 20.11
CA LEU A 64 1.95 -28.30 20.61
C LEU A 64 0.43 -28.47 20.72
N ASN A 65 -0.13 -29.60 20.29
CA ASN A 65 -1.58 -29.77 20.11
C ASN A 65 -2.37 -29.83 21.44
N ASN A 66 -1.74 -30.31 22.51
CA ASN A 66 -2.40 -30.51 23.81
C ASN A 66 -1.90 -29.56 24.91
N VAL A 67 -1.01 -28.61 24.57
CA VAL A 67 -0.39 -27.69 25.52
C VAL A 67 -1.15 -26.38 25.56
N THR A 68 -1.54 -25.94 26.76
CA THR A 68 -2.13 -24.61 26.97
C THR A 68 -1.05 -23.55 26.94
N LEU A 69 -0.92 -22.86 25.80
CA LEU A 69 -0.01 -21.73 25.60
C LEU A 69 -0.64 -20.40 26.06
N PRO A 70 0.17 -19.41 26.45
CA PRO A 70 -0.30 -18.04 26.62
C PRO A 70 -0.96 -17.54 25.33
N PRO A 71 -2.02 -16.71 25.41
CA PRO A 71 -2.77 -16.26 24.23
C PRO A 71 -1.90 -15.51 23.21
N GLU A 72 -0.86 -14.82 23.66
CA GLU A 72 0.09 -14.09 22.80
C GLU A 72 0.95 -15.02 21.93
N VAL A 73 1.34 -16.18 22.45
CA VAL A 73 2.14 -17.19 21.73
C VAL A 73 1.21 -18.09 20.91
N ALA A 74 0.05 -18.45 21.46
CA ALA A 74 -0.97 -19.24 20.79
C ALA A 74 -1.45 -18.59 19.49
N TYR A 75 -1.45 -17.25 19.39
CA TYR A 75 -1.80 -16.53 18.17
C TYR A 75 -1.01 -17.00 16.94
N PHE A 76 0.29 -17.26 17.08
CA PHE A 76 1.16 -17.69 15.97
C PHE A 76 0.90 -19.12 15.49
N THR A 77 0.09 -19.89 16.22
CA THR A 77 -0.37 -21.23 15.79
C THR A 77 -1.63 -21.16 14.92
N TYR A 78 -2.30 -20.01 14.89
CA TYR A 78 -3.57 -19.87 14.18
C TYR A 78 -3.38 -19.73 12.66
N ALA A 79 -4.33 -20.30 11.92
CA ALA A 79 -4.43 -20.11 10.49
C ALA A 79 -4.90 -18.68 10.12
N ARG A 80 -4.64 -18.29 8.87
CA ARG A 80 -4.90 -16.94 8.32
C ARG A 80 -6.34 -16.43 8.54
N ASN A 81 -7.32 -17.32 8.62
CA ASN A 81 -8.73 -16.96 8.86
C ASN A 81 -9.00 -16.38 10.26
N LYS A 82 -8.09 -16.60 11.22
CA LYS A 82 -8.17 -16.11 12.60
C LYS A 82 -7.16 -15.00 12.91
N TRP A 83 -6.39 -14.57 11.93
CA TRP A 83 -5.44 -13.47 12.12
C TRP A 83 -6.20 -12.17 12.37
N LEU A 84 -5.55 -11.28 13.13
CA LEU A 84 -6.08 -9.95 13.35
C LEU A 84 -6.11 -9.17 12.02
N PRO A 85 -7.16 -8.37 11.74
CA PRO A 85 -7.21 -7.58 10.50
C PRO A 85 -6.05 -6.59 10.33
N SER A 86 -5.40 -6.20 11.43
CA SER A 86 -4.25 -5.29 11.47
C SER A 86 -2.91 -6.02 11.58
N ASP A 87 -2.85 -7.31 11.27
CA ASP A 87 -1.61 -8.08 11.37
C ASP A 87 -0.51 -7.52 10.45
N PRO A 88 0.73 -7.32 10.93
CA PRO A 88 1.82 -6.77 10.14
C PRO A 88 2.13 -7.57 8.86
N GLN A 89 1.87 -8.87 8.85
CA GLN A 89 2.04 -9.70 7.66
C GLN A 89 1.05 -9.29 6.56
N ILE A 90 -0.23 -9.06 6.90
CA ILE A 90 -1.26 -8.64 5.94
C ILE A 90 -0.94 -7.25 5.39
N ILE A 91 -0.52 -6.33 6.26
CA ILE A 91 -0.09 -4.98 5.84
C ILE A 91 1.10 -5.07 4.88
N SER A 92 2.09 -5.92 5.18
CA SER A 92 3.24 -6.11 4.31
C SER A 92 2.84 -6.63 2.93
N GLU A 93 1.93 -7.60 2.85
CA GLU A 93 1.45 -8.15 1.57
C GLU A 93 0.72 -7.08 0.72
N GLY A 94 -0.11 -6.25 1.36
CA GLY A 94 -0.82 -5.16 0.69
C GLY A 94 0.12 -4.08 0.15
N LEU A 95 1.06 -3.62 0.98
CA LEU A 95 2.06 -2.63 0.58
C LEU A 95 2.98 -3.17 -0.52
N TYR A 96 3.40 -4.44 -0.41
CA TYR A 96 4.21 -5.09 -1.45
C TYR A 96 3.50 -5.12 -2.80
N ALA A 97 2.21 -5.50 -2.82
CA ALA A 97 1.43 -5.55 -4.04
C ALA A 97 1.31 -4.16 -4.70
N ILE A 98 1.07 -3.11 -3.91
CA ILE A 98 1.04 -1.73 -4.41
C ILE A 98 2.40 -1.33 -4.98
N ALA A 99 3.49 -1.60 -4.27
CA ALA A 99 4.84 -1.27 -4.70
C ALA A 99 5.21 -1.97 -6.03
N VAL A 100 4.83 -3.23 -6.20
CA VAL A 100 5.04 -3.98 -7.45
C VAL A 100 4.31 -3.32 -8.61
N VAL A 101 3.04 -2.93 -8.44
CA VAL A 101 2.30 -2.22 -9.50
C VAL A 101 2.95 -0.89 -9.85
N LEU A 102 3.33 -0.10 -8.83
CA LEU A 102 4.01 1.18 -9.05
C LEU A 102 5.37 1.02 -9.73
N SER A 103 6.09 -0.07 -9.48
CA SER A 103 7.41 -0.32 -10.08
C SER A 103 7.37 -0.40 -11.62
N PHE A 104 6.24 -0.84 -12.21
CA PHE A 104 6.07 -0.88 -13.66
C PHE A 104 5.98 0.51 -14.31
N SER A 105 5.61 1.55 -13.55
CA SER A 105 5.57 2.92 -14.06
C SER A 105 6.95 3.42 -14.52
N ARG A 106 8.05 2.84 -14.00
CA ARG A 106 9.43 3.18 -14.38
C ARG A 106 9.76 2.88 -15.84
N ILE A 107 8.97 2.05 -16.53
CA ILE A 107 9.12 1.83 -17.98
C ILE A 107 9.01 3.16 -18.75
N ALA A 108 8.26 4.13 -18.20
CA ALA A 108 8.13 5.47 -18.78
C ALA A 108 9.47 6.22 -18.91
N TYR A 109 10.52 5.88 -18.16
CA TYR A 109 11.84 6.50 -18.32
C TYR A 109 12.59 6.00 -19.57
N ILE A 110 12.25 4.82 -20.07
CA ILE A 110 12.95 4.18 -21.19
C ILE A 110 12.25 4.49 -22.53
N LEU A 111 10.92 4.66 -22.50
CA LEU A 111 10.10 4.91 -23.69
C LEU A 111 10.52 6.13 -24.56
N PRO A 112 11.02 7.26 -24.00
CA PRO A 112 11.45 8.39 -24.81
C PRO A 112 12.67 8.10 -25.69
N ALA A 113 13.46 7.08 -25.37
CA ALA A 113 14.68 6.75 -26.11
C ALA A 113 14.41 6.15 -27.50
N ASN A 114 13.15 5.79 -27.81
CA ASN A 114 12.76 5.25 -29.10
C ASN A 114 12.04 6.33 -29.94
N GLU A 115 12.44 6.48 -31.19
CA GLU A 115 11.91 7.45 -32.16
C GLU A 115 10.39 7.35 -32.34
N SER A 116 9.84 6.13 -32.30
CA SER A 116 8.39 5.91 -32.49
C SER A 116 7.57 6.18 -31.21
N PHE A 117 8.14 5.93 -30.03
CA PHE A 117 7.41 6.01 -28.76
C PHE A 117 7.55 7.36 -28.05
N GLY A 118 8.60 8.14 -28.33
CA GLY A 118 8.81 9.47 -27.76
C GLY A 118 7.62 10.43 -27.97
N PRO A 119 7.18 10.69 -29.22
CA PRO A 119 6.05 11.58 -29.49
C PRO A 119 4.73 11.11 -28.84
N LEU A 120 4.54 9.79 -28.76
CA LEU A 120 3.36 9.19 -28.11
C LEU A 120 3.34 9.49 -26.60
N GLN A 121 4.47 9.34 -25.91
CA GLN A 121 4.55 9.63 -24.48
C GLN A 121 4.33 11.11 -24.16
N ILE A 122 4.88 12.01 -24.99
CA ILE A 122 4.68 13.46 -24.81
C ILE A 122 3.21 13.84 -25.00
N SER A 123 2.52 13.26 -25.99
CA SER A 123 1.09 13.53 -26.19
C SER A 123 0.24 12.99 -25.04
N LEU A 124 0.51 11.77 -24.56
CA LEU A 124 -0.14 11.18 -23.39
C LEU A 124 0.08 12.01 -22.12
N GLY A 125 1.31 12.50 -21.89
CA GLY A 125 1.60 13.35 -20.73
C GLY A 125 0.80 14.66 -20.73
N ARG A 126 0.53 15.24 -21.91
CA ARG A 126 -0.29 16.46 -22.03
C ARG A 126 -1.76 16.17 -21.76
N THR A 127 -2.32 15.09 -22.32
CA THR A 127 -3.73 14.74 -22.11
C THR A 127 -4.02 14.38 -20.66
N VAL A 128 -3.11 13.69 -19.97
CA VAL A 128 -3.24 13.40 -18.53
C VAL A 128 -3.30 14.69 -17.71
N LYS A 129 -2.44 15.67 -18.00
CA LYS A 129 -2.49 16.99 -17.32
C LYS A 129 -3.81 17.72 -17.57
N ASP A 130 -4.39 17.60 -18.76
CA ASP A 130 -5.70 18.19 -19.05
C ASP A 130 -6.84 17.45 -18.35
N ILE A 131 -6.80 16.12 -18.24
CA ILE A 131 -7.77 15.32 -17.48
C ILE A 131 -7.82 15.77 -16.01
N PHE A 132 -6.68 16.04 -15.38
CA PHE A 132 -6.64 16.52 -13.98
C PHE A 132 -7.40 17.83 -13.78
N LYS A 133 -7.45 18.73 -14.77
CA LYS A 133 -8.23 19.97 -14.67
C LYS A 133 -9.73 19.67 -14.61
N PHE A 134 -10.21 18.71 -15.39
CA PHE A 134 -11.61 18.29 -15.39
C PHE A 134 -11.99 17.46 -14.16
N MET A 135 -11.05 16.71 -13.60
CA MET A 135 -11.27 15.89 -12.39
C MET A 135 -11.75 16.72 -11.20
N VAL A 136 -11.36 17.99 -11.08
CA VAL A 136 -11.81 18.87 -9.99
C VAL A 136 -13.33 19.06 -10.03
N ILE A 137 -13.88 19.38 -11.20
CA ILE A 137 -15.33 19.55 -11.39
C ILE A 137 -16.05 18.23 -11.18
N PHE A 138 -15.48 17.12 -11.69
CA PHE A 138 -16.04 15.79 -11.50
C PHE A 138 -16.15 15.41 -10.02
N ILE A 139 -15.10 15.62 -9.23
CA ILE A 139 -15.10 15.33 -7.78
C ILE A 139 -16.12 16.20 -7.05
N MET A 140 -16.25 17.49 -7.41
CA MET A 140 -17.25 18.37 -6.80
C MET A 140 -18.68 17.85 -7.02
N VAL A 141 -19.01 17.48 -8.26
CA VAL A 141 -20.32 16.92 -8.60
C VAL A 141 -20.52 15.57 -7.89
N PHE A 142 -19.53 14.68 -7.93
CA PHE A 142 -19.58 13.37 -7.30
C PHE A 142 -19.86 13.48 -5.79
N LEU A 143 -19.17 14.36 -5.08
CA LEU A 143 -19.37 14.57 -3.65
C LEU A 143 -20.75 15.16 -3.33
N ALA A 144 -21.24 16.11 -4.12
CA ALA A 144 -22.58 16.67 -3.93
C ALA A 144 -23.66 15.59 -4.02
N PHE A 145 -23.58 14.72 -5.04
CA PHE A 145 -24.49 13.58 -5.18
C PHE A 145 -24.29 12.53 -4.08
N MET A 146 -23.06 12.22 -3.70
CA MET A 146 -22.75 11.27 -2.63
C MET A 146 -23.40 11.70 -1.31
N ILE A 147 -23.24 12.97 -0.92
CA ILE A 147 -23.84 13.53 0.29
C ILE A 147 -25.38 13.53 0.19
N GLY A 148 -25.94 13.90 -0.97
CA GLY A 148 -27.38 13.88 -1.21
C GLY A 148 -27.98 12.47 -1.05
N MET A 149 -27.33 11.46 -1.62
CA MET A 149 -27.75 10.06 -1.53
C MET A 149 -27.60 9.50 -0.11
N PHE A 150 -26.49 9.83 0.58
CA PHE A 150 -26.29 9.44 1.98
C PHE A 150 -27.39 10.03 2.87
N ASN A 151 -27.68 11.33 2.75
CA ASN A 151 -28.72 11.98 3.55
C ASN A 151 -30.11 11.39 3.29
N LEU A 152 -30.42 11.04 2.03
CA LEU A 152 -31.70 10.43 1.67
C LEU A 152 -31.87 9.02 2.23
N TYR A 153 -30.82 8.19 2.18
CA TYR A 153 -30.90 6.77 2.50
C TYR A 153 -30.40 6.37 3.89
N SER A 154 -29.71 7.25 4.62
CA SER A 154 -29.14 6.97 5.95
C SER A 154 -30.16 6.39 6.95
N TYR A 155 -31.40 6.89 6.96
CA TYR A 155 -32.46 6.42 7.86
C TYR A 155 -32.99 5.02 7.54
N TYR A 156 -32.72 4.49 6.35
CA TYR A 156 -33.26 3.21 5.87
C TYR A 156 -32.30 2.03 6.10
N LEU A 157 -31.38 2.16 7.06
CA LEU A 157 -30.47 1.08 7.44
C LEU A 157 -31.25 -0.15 7.94
N GLY A 158 -31.01 -1.30 7.32
CA GLY A 158 -31.73 -2.56 7.61
C GLY A 158 -33.10 -2.72 6.96
N ALA A 159 -33.63 -1.67 6.30
CA ALA A 159 -34.92 -1.69 5.60
C ALA A 159 -34.79 -1.68 4.07
N LYS A 160 -33.58 -1.95 3.55
CA LYS A 160 -33.26 -1.99 2.11
C LYS A 160 -32.79 -3.39 1.71
N TYR A 161 -33.10 -3.77 0.47
CA TYR A 161 -32.59 -5.01 -0.12
C TYR A 161 -31.06 -4.97 -0.35
N ASN A 162 -30.51 -3.81 -0.71
CA ASN A 162 -29.08 -3.60 -0.95
C ASN A 162 -28.46 -2.72 0.17
N PRO A 163 -27.29 -3.08 0.72
CA PRO A 163 -26.61 -2.31 1.78
C PRO A 163 -26.01 -0.95 1.34
N ALA A 164 -26.10 -0.56 0.06
CA ALA A 164 -25.54 0.71 -0.41
C ALA A 164 -26.22 1.96 0.17
N PHE A 165 -25.45 3.05 0.28
CA PHE A 165 -25.87 4.42 0.66
C PHE A 165 -26.28 4.62 2.13
N THR A 166 -25.94 3.70 3.02
CA THR A 166 -26.33 3.78 4.45
C THR A 166 -25.15 3.96 5.41
N THR A 167 -23.91 3.99 4.89
CA THR A 167 -22.64 4.17 5.61
C THR A 167 -21.86 5.36 5.10
#